data_AF-A0A0F9K5F3-F1
#
_entry.id   AF-A0A0F9K5F3-F1
#
_cell.length_a   1.000
_cell.length_b   1.000
_cell.length_c   1.000
_cell.angle_alpha   90.00
_cell.angle_beta   90.00
_cell.angle_gamma   90.00
#
_symmetry.space_group_name_H-M   'P 1'
#
loop_
_entity.id
_entity.type
_entity.pdbx_description
1 polymer ?
#
loop_
_entity_poly.entity_id
_entity_poly.type
_entity_poly.pdbx_seq_one_letter_code
_entity_poly.pdbx_strand_id
1 'polypeptide(L)'
;VCWSPELTLFCAVAITGTGNRVMTSPDGINWTLQTSALNNDWYSVSWSPELTLFCAVSHTGSLNRVMTSPDGINWTWRTTPNNNNYADVCWSPELTLFCAVAITGSVDRVMTSPDGINWTAQSAALETNWYSVVWSPELSIFCALSLTGAGSQIMVSPDGSDWLTKDTPLFLSYVSICWSPDLELFCAVAYSGVNTRVMTSLNYI
;
A
#
# COMPACT_ATOMS: atom_id res chain seq x y z
N VAL A 1 3.03 -4.74 -8.11
CA VAL A 1 4.45 -4.94 -8.51
C VAL A 1 5.24 -3.78 -7.96
N CYS A 2 6.46 -4.01 -7.48
CA CYS A 2 7.39 -2.95 -7.08
C CYS A 2 8.77 -3.20 -7.69
N TRP A 3 9.60 -2.16 -7.69
CA TRP A 3 10.97 -2.19 -8.18
C TRP A 3 11.93 -1.95 -7.02
N SER A 4 12.98 -2.77 -6.92
CA SER A 4 14.14 -2.53 -6.06
C SER A 4 15.31 -2.08 -6.94
N PRO A 5 15.76 -0.82 -6.83
CA PRO A 5 16.92 -0.36 -7.57
C PRO A 5 18.23 -1.00 -7.08
N GLU A 6 18.35 -1.29 -5.78
CA GLU A 6 19.56 -1.90 -5.19
C GLU A 6 19.76 -3.35 -5.65
N LEU A 7 18.67 -4.08 -5.87
CA LEU A 7 18.71 -5.46 -6.36
C LEU A 7 18.55 -5.56 -7.88
N THR A 8 18.26 -4.45 -8.55
CA THR A 8 17.86 -4.42 -9.97
C THR A 8 16.74 -5.44 -10.27
N LEU A 9 15.72 -5.47 -9.41
CA LEU A 9 14.73 -6.54 -9.38
C LEU A 9 13.31 -6.01 -9.27
N PHE A 10 12.45 -6.42 -10.20
CA PHE A 10 11.00 -6.35 -10.05
C PHE A 10 10.50 -7.48 -9.17
N CYS A 11 9.55 -7.17 -8.30
CA CYS A 11 8.84 -8.14 -7.48
C CYS A 11 7.32 -7.95 -7.60
N ALA A 12 6.59 -9.02 -7.82
CA ALA A 12 5.13 -9.05 -7.81
C ALA A 12 4.62 -10.18 -6.91
N VAL A 13 3.42 -9.96 -6.35
CA VAL A 13 2.72 -10.90 -5.47
C VAL A 13 1.35 -11.24 -6.06
N ALA A 14 0.77 -12.37 -5.62
CA ALA A 14 -0.50 -12.87 -6.14
C ALA A 14 -1.49 -13.26 -5.04
N ILE A 15 -2.77 -13.14 -5.38
CA ILE A 15 -3.90 -13.48 -4.49
C ILE A 15 -4.29 -14.97 -4.53
N THR A 16 -3.81 -15.73 -5.52
CA THR A 16 -4.12 -17.15 -5.70
C THR A 16 -2.87 -17.95 -6.02
N GLY A 17 -2.91 -19.26 -5.84
CA GLY A 17 -1.78 -20.18 -6.05
C GLY A 17 -1.45 -20.95 -4.77
N THR A 18 -0.52 -21.90 -4.87
CA THR A 18 -0.08 -22.76 -3.77
C THR A 18 1.44 -22.83 -3.77
N GLY A 19 2.07 -22.15 -2.82
CA GLY A 19 3.52 -22.09 -2.67
C GLY A 19 4.23 -21.24 -3.72
N ASN A 20 3.52 -20.54 -4.60
CA ASN A 20 4.07 -19.81 -5.75
C ASN A 20 3.41 -18.44 -5.93
N ARG A 21 3.16 -17.72 -4.84
CA ARG A 21 2.46 -16.41 -4.86
C ARG A 21 3.39 -15.20 -4.96
N VAL A 22 4.66 -15.43 -5.30
CA VAL A 22 5.66 -14.38 -5.58
C VAL A 22 6.30 -14.67 -6.93
N MET A 23 6.62 -13.63 -7.68
CA MET A 23 7.43 -13.72 -8.89
C MET A 23 8.40 -12.53 -8.96
N THR A 24 9.60 -12.79 -9.45
CA THR A 24 10.64 -11.76 -9.62
C THR A 24 11.16 -11.71 -11.05
N SER A 25 11.64 -10.54 -11.48
CA SER A 25 12.17 -10.35 -12.83
C SER A 25 13.25 -9.27 -12.84
N PRO A 26 14.41 -9.50 -13.48
CA PRO A 26 15.44 -8.46 -13.65
C PRO A 26 15.13 -7.48 -14.79
N ASP A 27 14.24 -7.84 -15.72
CA ASP A 27 14.00 -7.09 -16.97
C ASP A 27 12.52 -6.68 -17.16
N GLY A 28 11.62 -7.13 -16.28
CA GLY A 28 10.17 -6.92 -16.38
C GLY A 28 9.48 -7.76 -17.47
N ILE A 29 10.24 -8.58 -18.21
CA ILE A 29 9.76 -9.39 -19.34
C ILE A 29 9.75 -10.87 -18.95
N ASN A 30 10.89 -11.38 -18.47
CA ASN A 30 11.07 -12.76 -18.07
C ASN A 30 10.93 -12.88 -16.56
N TRP A 31 9.97 -13.67 -16.11
CA TRP A 31 9.63 -13.78 -14.69
C TRP A 31 9.90 -15.17 -14.14
N THR A 32 10.49 -15.21 -12.94
CA THR A 32 10.78 -16.44 -12.20
C THR A 32 9.83 -16.54 -11.00
N LEU A 33 9.13 -17.67 -10.86
CA LEU A 33 8.29 -17.94 -9.69
C LEU A 33 9.16 -18.16 -8.44
N GLN A 34 8.72 -17.59 -7.32
CA GLN A 34 9.36 -17.73 -6.02
C GLN A 34 8.37 -18.29 -4.99
N THR A 35 8.91 -18.91 -3.95
CA THR A 35 8.10 -19.46 -2.87
C THR A 35 7.65 -18.36 -1.91
N SER A 36 6.34 -18.15 -1.78
CA SER A 36 5.76 -17.25 -0.79
C SER A 36 5.85 -17.83 0.62
N ALA A 37 6.01 -16.98 1.65
CA ALA A 37 6.07 -17.44 3.04
C ALA A 37 4.83 -18.25 3.47
N LEU A 38 3.65 -17.87 2.97
CA LEU A 38 2.36 -18.51 3.24
C LEU A 38 1.43 -18.39 2.02
N ASN A 39 0.41 -19.24 1.96
CA ASN A 39 -0.67 -19.20 0.95
C ASN A 39 -1.77 -18.18 1.32
N ASN A 40 -1.37 -16.99 1.76
CA ASN A 40 -2.28 -15.86 1.98
C ASN A 40 -2.48 -15.09 0.67
N ASP A 41 -3.57 -14.36 0.57
CA ASP A 41 -3.93 -13.61 -0.63
C ASP A 41 -3.16 -12.29 -0.58
N TRP A 42 -1.98 -12.24 -1.19
CA TRP A 42 -1.08 -11.09 -1.16
C TRP A 42 -1.53 -10.04 -2.19
N TYR A 43 -1.85 -8.83 -1.72
CA TYR A 43 -2.47 -7.77 -2.55
C TYR A 43 -1.48 -6.70 -3.01
N SER A 44 -0.58 -6.27 -2.12
CA SER A 44 0.37 -5.20 -2.42
C SER A 44 1.76 -5.56 -1.92
N VAL A 45 2.77 -5.00 -2.57
CA VAL A 45 4.18 -5.14 -2.25
C VAL A 45 4.88 -3.81 -2.47
N SER A 46 5.69 -3.39 -1.50
CA SER A 46 6.52 -2.18 -1.54
C SER A 46 7.97 -2.51 -1.24
N TRP A 47 8.88 -1.70 -1.76
CA TRP A 47 10.30 -1.73 -1.44
C TRP A 47 10.64 -0.58 -0.49
N SER A 48 11.50 -0.85 0.50
CA SER A 48 12.18 0.17 1.31
C SER A 48 13.66 0.18 0.95
N PRO A 49 14.17 1.26 0.33
CA PRO A 49 15.59 1.42 0.04
C PRO A 49 16.46 1.42 1.31
N GLU A 50 16.03 2.11 2.36
CA GLU A 50 16.80 2.30 3.60
C GLU A 50 16.92 1.01 4.40
N LEU A 51 15.89 0.14 4.37
CA LEU A 51 15.92 -1.16 5.01
C LEU A 51 16.42 -2.27 4.09
N THR A 52 16.58 -1.99 2.79
CA THR A 52 16.84 -2.98 1.74
C THR A 52 15.85 -4.16 1.82
N LEU A 53 14.55 -3.83 1.90
CA LEU A 53 13.52 -4.80 2.27
C LEU A 53 12.27 -4.68 1.41
N PHE A 54 11.85 -5.80 0.80
CA PHE A 54 10.49 -5.95 0.29
C PHE A 54 9.53 -6.22 1.45
N CYS A 55 8.36 -5.60 1.40
CA CYS A 55 7.25 -5.82 2.30
C CYS A 55 5.96 -6.04 1.51
N ALA A 56 5.24 -7.12 1.79
CA ALA A 56 3.95 -7.43 1.18
C ALA A 56 2.85 -7.63 2.23
N VAL A 57 1.63 -7.24 1.88
CA VAL A 57 0.44 -7.32 2.76
C VAL A 57 -0.67 -8.19 2.14
N SER A 58 -1.53 -8.79 2.97
CA SER A 58 -2.60 -9.70 2.54
C SER A 58 -3.99 -9.42 3.09
N HIS A 59 -5.02 -9.91 2.38
CA HIS A 59 -6.41 -9.94 2.85
C HIS A 59 -6.77 -11.17 3.69
N THR A 60 -5.98 -12.23 3.63
CA THR A 60 -6.23 -13.48 4.34
C THR A 60 -5.06 -13.85 5.24
N GLY A 61 -5.30 -14.73 6.20
CA GLY A 61 -4.36 -15.08 7.25
C GLY A 61 -4.90 -14.78 8.65
N SER A 62 -4.22 -15.32 9.66
CA SER A 62 -4.52 -15.15 11.08
C SER A 62 -3.29 -14.61 11.80
N LEU A 63 -3.24 -13.28 11.94
CA LEU A 63 -2.16 -12.48 12.50
C LEU A 63 -0.83 -12.60 11.74
N ASN A 64 -0.86 -13.03 10.48
CA ASN A 64 0.33 -13.26 9.65
C ASN A 64 0.16 -12.63 8.26
N ARG A 65 -0.43 -11.43 8.23
CA ARG A 65 -0.82 -10.74 6.99
C ARG A 65 0.24 -9.82 6.41
N VAL A 66 1.48 -9.96 6.88
CA VAL A 66 2.67 -9.32 6.33
C VAL A 66 3.69 -10.40 6.02
N MET A 67 4.42 -10.24 4.92
CA MET A 67 5.68 -10.95 4.71
C MET A 67 6.75 -9.99 4.19
N THR A 68 8.00 -10.27 4.54
CA THR A 68 9.15 -9.47 4.12
C THR A 68 10.23 -10.31 3.49
N SER A 69 11.02 -9.72 2.59
CA SER A 69 12.17 -10.38 1.97
C SER A 69 13.27 -9.37 1.65
N PRO A 70 14.54 -9.64 2.02
CA PRO A 70 15.67 -8.78 1.65
C PRO A 70 16.18 -9.04 0.22
N ASP A 71 15.78 -10.14 -0.42
CA ASP A 71 16.32 -10.60 -1.71
C ASP A 71 15.24 -10.88 -2.78
N GLY A 72 13.95 -10.80 -2.40
CA GLY A 72 12.82 -11.13 -3.26
C GLY A 72 12.61 -12.64 -3.47
N ILE A 73 13.46 -13.49 -2.89
CA ILE A 73 13.46 -14.95 -3.07
C ILE A 73 13.01 -15.63 -1.77
N ASN A 74 13.65 -15.30 -0.65
CA ASN A 74 13.36 -15.86 0.66
C ASN A 74 12.43 -14.95 1.44
N TRP A 75 11.20 -15.40 1.66
CA TRP A 75 10.15 -14.63 2.33
C TRP A 75 9.88 -15.13 3.74
N THR A 76 9.78 -14.20 4.68
CA THR A 76 9.44 -14.47 6.09
C THR A 76 8.13 -13.78 6.43
N TRP A 77 7.14 -14.52 6.94
CA TRP A 77 5.90 -13.92 7.44
C TRP A 77 6.15 -13.15 8.75
N ARG A 78 5.37 -12.10 9.00
CA ARG A 78 5.46 -11.24 10.19
C ARG A 78 4.12 -11.18 10.89
N THR A 79 4.16 -11.03 12.21
CA THR A 79 2.97 -10.90 13.04
C THR A 79 2.29 -9.55 12.78
N THR A 80 1.00 -9.54 12.50
CA THR A 80 0.21 -8.30 12.37
C THR A 80 -0.55 -7.98 13.66
N PRO A 81 -0.80 -6.69 13.96
CA PRO A 81 -1.48 -6.30 15.20
C PRO A 81 -2.95 -6.75 15.25
N ASN A 82 -3.57 -6.95 14.08
CA ASN A 82 -4.94 -7.40 13.93
C ASN A 82 -5.11 -8.21 12.62
N ASN A 83 -6.34 -8.67 12.36
CA ASN A 83 -6.74 -9.44 11.18
C ASN A 83 -7.50 -8.61 10.14
N ASN A 84 -7.14 -7.34 10.00
CA ASN A 84 -7.75 -6.50 8.98
C ASN A 84 -7.26 -6.89 7.57
N ASN A 85 -8.12 -6.71 6.57
CA ASN A 85 -7.82 -7.01 5.18
C ASN A 85 -6.99 -5.86 4.60
N TYR A 86 -5.66 -5.99 4.62
CA TYR A 86 -4.74 -4.96 4.17
C TYR A 86 -4.64 -4.95 2.64
N ALA A 87 -5.06 -3.84 2.04
CA ALA A 87 -5.19 -3.70 0.59
C ALA A 87 -3.94 -3.14 -0.07
N ASP A 88 -3.25 -2.21 0.61
CA ASP A 88 -2.09 -1.53 0.05
C ASP A 88 -1.05 -1.19 1.11
N VAL A 89 0.21 -1.09 0.69
CA VAL A 89 1.35 -0.72 1.52
C VAL A 89 2.29 0.17 0.73
N CYS A 90 2.79 1.21 1.37
CA CYS A 90 3.82 2.08 0.81
C CYS A 90 4.93 2.35 1.83
N TRP A 91 6.03 2.90 1.35
CA TRP A 91 7.17 3.32 2.15
C TRP A 91 7.31 4.85 2.08
N SER A 92 7.57 5.49 3.23
CA SER A 92 8.03 6.88 3.31
C SER A 92 9.53 6.89 3.61
N PRO A 93 10.37 7.34 2.67
CA PRO A 93 11.82 7.50 2.89
C PRO A 93 12.14 8.49 4.03
N GLU A 94 11.44 9.62 4.07
CA GLU A 94 11.70 10.71 5.02
C GLU A 94 11.33 10.33 6.46
N LEU A 95 10.27 9.54 6.63
CA LEU A 95 9.88 9.04 7.95
C LEU A 95 10.54 7.70 8.29
N THR A 96 11.21 7.06 7.33
CA THR A 96 11.69 5.68 7.43
C THR A 96 10.60 4.73 7.93
N LEU A 97 9.43 4.79 7.28
CA LEU A 97 8.21 4.16 7.79
C LEU A 97 7.41 3.46 6.70
N PHE A 98 7.08 2.19 6.92
CA PHE A 98 6.02 1.52 6.17
C PHE A 98 4.66 1.95 6.69
N CYS A 99 3.73 2.19 5.78
CA CYS A 99 2.32 2.43 6.08
C CYS A 99 1.45 1.52 5.21
N ALA A 100 0.54 0.80 5.85
CA ALA A 100 -0.44 -0.05 5.16
C ALA A 100 -1.88 0.32 5.57
N VAL A 101 -2.79 0.23 4.61
CA VAL A 101 -4.22 0.55 4.80
C VAL A 101 -5.10 -0.67 4.56
N ALA A 102 -6.25 -0.71 5.22
CA ALA A 102 -7.16 -1.85 5.19
C ALA A 102 -8.60 -1.50 4.84
N ILE A 103 -9.29 -2.47 4.24
CA ILE A 103 -10.69 -2.36 3.83
C ILE A 103 -11.68 -2.94 4.85
N THR A 104 -11.19 -3.55 5.92
CA THR A 104 -11.97 -4.05 7.06
C THR A 104 -11.34 -3.60 8.37
N GLY A 105 -12.07 -3.75 9.46
CA GLY A 105 -11.68 -3.26 10.79
C GLY A 105 -12.65 -2.19 11.28
N SER A 106 -12.47 -1.72 12.51
CA SER A 106 -13.24 -0.57 13.03
C SER A 106 -12.43 0.69 12.76
N VAL A 107 -11.87 1.28 13.80
CA VAL A 107 -10.99 2.46 13.74
C VAL A 107 -9.56 2.10 13.32
N ASP A 108 -9.13 0.85 13.50
CA ASP A 108 -7.73 0.40 13.35
C ASP A 108 -7.36 -0.04 11.92
N ARG A 109 -7.80 0.72 10.91
CA ARG A 109 -7.62 0.39 9.47
C ARG A 109 -6.29 0.84 8.87
N VAL A 110 -5.37 1.32 9.69
CA VAL A 110 -4.00 1.66 9.31
C VAL A 110 -3.05 0.85 10.19
N MET A 111 -1.92 0.42 9.65
CA MET A 111 -0.79 -0.03 10.46
C MET A 111 0.51 0.55 9.93
N THR A 112 1.45 0.79 10.84
CA THR A 112 2.78 1.31 10.50
C THR A 112 3.89 0.45 11.07
N SER A 113 5.05 0.48 10.43
CA SER A 113 6.24 -0.23 10.90
C SER A 113 7.53 0.48 10.47
N PRO A 114 8.44 0.81 11.40
CA PRO A 114 9.73 1.41 11.07
C PRO A 114 10.78 0.38 10.60
N ASP A 115 10.53 -0.92 10.79
CA ASP A 115 11.49 -1.99 10.51
C ASP A 115 10.94 -3.11 9.60
N GLY A 116 9.66 -3.04 9.22
CA GLY A 116 8.95 -4.07 8.46
C GLY A 116 8.64 -5.34 9.26
N ILE A 117 9.01 -5.41 10.54
CA ILE A 117 8.89 -6.60 11.40
C ILE A 117 7.85 -6.36 12.48
N ASN A 118 7.97 -5.26 13.21
CA ASN A 118 7.09 -4.87 14.30
C ASN A 118 6.06 -3.87 13.79
N TRP A 119 4.79 -4.28 13.78
CA TRP A 119 3.69 -3.50 13.23
C TRP A 119 2.77 -2.99 14.33
N THR A 120 2.45 -1.70 14.26
CA THR A 120 1.56 -1.03 15.21
C THR A 120 0.29 -0.61 14.50
N ALA A 121 -0.88 -0.96 15.06
CA ALA A 121 -2.16 -0.48 14.54
C ALA A 121 -2.35 1.01 14.85
N GLN A 122 -2.84 1.76 13.86
CA GLN A 122 -3.11 3.19 13.94
C GLN A 122 -4.59 3.44 13.65
N SER A 123 -5.13 4.51 14.23
CA SER A 123 -6.52 4.91 13.97
C SER A 123 -6.62 5.60 12.62
N ALA A 124 -7.49 5.09 11.75
CA ALA A 124 -7.90 5.75 10.52
C ALA A 124 -8.88 6.89 10.83
N ALA A 125 -8.95 7.88 9.93
CA ALA A 125 -9.83 9.03 10.11
C ALA A 125 -11.33 8.66 10.07
N LEU A 126 -11.69 7.60 9.34
CA LEU A 126 -13.06 7.08 9.21
C LEU A 126 -13.05 5.55 9.01
N GLU A 127 -14.17 4.92 9.36
CA GLU A 127 -14.43 3.48 9.15
C GLU A 127 -14.89 3.19 7.71
N THR A 128 -14.03 3.46 6.74
CA THR A 128 -14.29 3.25 5.31
C THR A 128 -13.23 2.34 4.66
N ASN A 129 -13.49 1.86 3.44
CA ASN A 129 -12.65 0.88 2.77
C ASN A 129 -11.42 1.54 2.15
N TRP A 130 -10.42 1.88 2.96
CA TRP A 130 -9.14 2.41 2.51
C TRP A 130 -8.41 1.37 1.66
N TYR A 131 -8.19 1.71 0.40
CA TYR A 131 -7.83 0.73 -0.64
C TYR A 131 -6.46 0.96 -1.25
N SER A 132 -6.02 2.21 -1.35
CA SER A 132 -4.70 2.54 -1.88
C SER A 132 -4.08 3.65 -1.06
N VAL A 133 -2.76 3.61 -0.87
CA VAL A 133 -1.99 4.59 -0.11
C VAL A 133 -0.67 4.88 -0.81
N VAL A 134 -0.28 6.16 -0.83
CA VAL A 134 0.99 6.60 -1.40
C VAL A 134 1.62 7.67 -0.51
N TRP A 135 2.95 7.76 -0.56
CA TRP A 135 3.70 8.85 0.03
C TRP A 135 4.02 9.93 -1.02
N SER A 136 3.86 11.21 -0.65
CA SER A 136 4.35 12.34 -1.43
C SER A 136 5.55 12.96 -0.71
N PRO A 137 6.78 12.85 -1.28
CA PRO A 137 7.97 13.46 -0.70
C PRO A 137 7.86 14.98 -0.56
N GLU A 138 7.41 15.65 -1.62
CA GLU A 138 7.37 17.12 -1.71
C GLU A 138 6.33 17.72 -0.76
N LEU A 139 5.22 17.01 -0.50
CA LEU A 139 4.22 17.43 0.47
C LEU A 139 4.46 16.84 1.87
N SER A 140 5.38 15.89 2.00
CA SER A 140 5.68 15.16 3.25
C SER A 140 4.43 14.58 3.91
N ILE A 141 3.59 13.92 3.12
CA ILE A 141 2.35 13.28 3.61
C ILE A 141 2.12 11.90 2.99
N PHE A 142 1.52 11.01 3.77
CA PHE A 142 0.75 9.90 3.25
C PHE A 142 -0.60 10.40 2.74
N CYS A 143 -1.07 9.83 1.64
CA CYS A 143 -2.40 10.07 1.08
C CYS A 143 -3.03 8.71 0.76
N ALA A 144 -4.21 8.45 1.33
CA ALA A 144 -4.96 7.21 1.12
C ALA A 144 -6.34 7.48 0.53
N LEU A 145 -6.79 6.57 -0.34
CA LEU A 145 -8.09 6.62 -1.01
C LEU A 145 -9.02 5.51 -0.57
N SER A 146 -10.33 5.83 -0.54
CA SER A 146 -11.39 4.85 -0.27
C SER A 146 -12.03 4.30 -1.55
N LEU A 147 -12.31 2.99 -1.53
CA LEU A 147 -13.06 2.28 -2.56
C LEU A 147 -14.58 2.56 -2.52
N THR A 148 -15.10 3.19 -1.46
CA THR A 148 -16.55 3.43 -1.34
C THR A 148 -16.94 4.82 -1.83
N GLY A 149 -17.90 4.86 -2.77
CA GLY A 149 -18.47 6.05 -3.41
C GLY A 149 -19.28 7.01 -2.52
N ALA A 150 -19.12 7.03 -1.20
CA ALA A 150 -19.90 7.91 -0.31
C ALA A 150 -19.05 8.45 0.84
N GLY A 151 -19.24 9.72 1.20
CA GLY A 151 -18.51 10.39 2.29
C GLY A 151 -17.13 10.91 1.85
N SER A 152 -16.28 11.29 2.81
CA SER A 152 -14.89 11.69 2.52
C SER A 152 -14.07 10.48 2.08
N GLN A 153 -13.41 10.59 0.93
CA GLN A 153 -12.77 9.46 0.23
C GLN A 153 -11.25 9.55 0.20
N ILE A 154 -10.72 10.64 0.74
CA ILE A 154 -9.29 10.85 0.93
C ILE A 154 -9.05 10.98 2.43
N MET A 155 -7.97 10.39 2.91
CA MET A 155 -7.35 10.80 4.16
C MET A 155 -5.86 11.06 3.96
N VAL A 156 -5.32 12.00 4.72
CA VAL A 156 -3.90 12.35 4.69
C VAL A 156 -3.31 12.32 6.09
N SER A 157 -2.02 12.02 6.18
CA SER A 157 -1.29 12.01 7.43
C SER A 157 0.18 12.39 7.21
N PRO A 158 0.74 13.35 7.97
CA PRO A 158 2.16 13.71 7.87
C PRO A 158 3.09 12.72 8.61
N ASP A 159 2.55 11.85 9.47
CA ASP A 159 3.35 10.99 10.36
C ASP A 159 2.94 9.50 10.31
N GLY A 160 1.83 9.18 9.65
CA GLY A 160 1.27 7.82 9.55
C GLY A 160 0.42 7.40 10.76
N SER A 161 0.31 8.22 11.80
CA SER A 161 -0.50 7.96 13.01
C SER A 161 -1.73 8.85 13.11
N ASP A 162 -1.60 10.13 12.78
CA ASP A 162 -2.69 11.10 12.86
C ASP A 162 -3.27 11.35 11.46
N TRP A 163 -4.48 10.86 11.22
CA TRP A 163 -5.14 10.89 9.91
C TRP A 163 -6.30 11.89 9.88
N LEU A 164 -6.33 12.72 8.83
CA LEU A 164 -7.37 13.72 8.59
C LEU A 164 -8.06 13.46 7.25
N THR A 165 -9.39 13.57 7.23
CA THR A 165 -10.14 13.43 5.97
C THR A 165 -9.99 14.65 5.07
N LYS A 166 -10.11 14.41 3.77
CA LYS A 166 -10.26 15.43 2.73
C LYS A 166 -11.43 15.07 1.82
N ASP A 167 -12.10 16.09 1.32
CA ASP A 167 -13.24 15.92 0.41
C ASP A 167 -12.77 15.78 -1.03
N THR A 168 -13.48 14.95 -1.78
CA THR A 168 -13.33 14.83 -3.22
C THR A 168 -14.43 15.62 -3.92
N PRO A 169 -14.16 16.19 -5.11
CA PRO A 169 -15.20 16.87 -5.89
C PRO A 169 -16.26 15.88 -6.42
N LEU A 170 -15.92 14.59 -6.50
CA LEU A 170 -16.79 13.52 -6.97
C LEU A 170 -16.68 12.31 -6.04
N PHE A 171 -17.83 11.80 -5.63
CA PHE A 171 -17.93 10.58 -4.82
C PHE A 171 -17.88 9.32 -5.70
N LEU A 172 -16.66 8.85 -5.97
CA LEU A 172 -16.40 7.68 -6.82
C LEU A 172 -15.67 6.58 -6.04
N SER A 173 -15.66 5.38 -6.58
CA SER A 173 -14.95 4.26 -5.99
C SER A 173 -13.52 4.21 -6.51
N TYR A 174 -12.61 4.87 -5.80
CA TYR A 174 -11.21 4.98 -6.20
C TYR A 174 -10.45 3.69 -5.92
N VAL A 175 -9.60 3.27 -6.87
CA VAL A 175 -8.87 1.99 -6.82
C VAL A 175 -7.37 2.15 -6.76
N SER A 176 -6.83 3.28 -7.20
CA SER A 176 -5.39 3.50 -7.20
C SER A 176 -5.10 4.99 -7.15
N ILE A 177 -4.06 5.33 -6.39
CA ILE A 177 -3.44 6.65 -6.35
C ILE A 177 -1.96 6.52 -6.65
N CYS A 178 -1.39 7.51 -7.33
CA CYS A 178 0.05 7.70 -7.43
C CYS A 178 0.41 9.17 -7.23
N TRP A 179 1.65 9.41 -6.85
CA TRP A 179 2.25 10.74 -6.82
C TRP A 179 3.16 10.92 -8.05
N SER A 180 3.10 12.09 -8.66
CA SER A 180 4.01 12.51 -9.73
C SER A 180 4.94 13.60 -9.18
N PRO A 181 6.23 13.29 -8.95
CA PRO A 181 7.21 14.29 -8.51
C PRO A 181 7.34 15.45 -9.50
N ASP A 182 7.43 15.13 -10.80
CA ASP A 182 7.62 16.15 -11.86
C ASP A 182 6.44 17.13 -12.01
N LEU A 183 5.23 16.67 -11.68
CA LEU A 183 4.01 17.49 -11.80
C LEU A 183 3.51 18.02 -10.45
N GLU A 184 4.17 17.63 -9.36
CA GLU A 184 3.80 17.94 -7.98
C GLU A 184 2.31 17.68 -7.67
N LEU A 185 1.76 16.57 -8.18
CA LEU A 185 0.36 16.23 -8.01
C LEU A 185 0.12 14.74 -7.75
N PHE A 186 -0.99 14.48 -7.06
CA PHE A 186 -1.59 13.15 -7.00
C PHE A 186 -2.45 12.91 -8.24
N CYS A 187 -2.38 11.70 -8.79
CA CYS A 187 -3.32 11.19 -9.78
C CYS A 187 -4.05 9.99 -9.19
N ALA A 188 -5.37 9.97 -9.33
CA ALA A 188 -6.20 8.91 -8.80
C ALA A 188 -7.22 8.43 -9.84
N VAL A 189 -7.45 7.13 -9.85
CA VAL A 189 -8.37 6.47 -10.79
C VAL A 189 -9.47 5.72 -10.06
N ALA A 190 -10.67 5.70 -10.64
CA ALA A 190 -11.86 5.06 -10.07
C ALA A 190 -12.44 3.96 -10.96
N TYR A 191 -13.03 2.93 -10.35
CA TYR A 191 -13.74 1.89 -11.09
C TYR A 191 -15.20 2.28 -11.41
N SER A 192 -15.80 3.16 -10.59
CA SER A 192 -17.15 3.68 -10.79
C SER A 192 -17.14 5.05 -11.46
N GLY A 193 -18.31 5.53 -11.87
CA GLY A 193 -18.49 6.81 -12.56
C GLY A 193 -18.80 6.67 -14.05
N VAL A 194 -19.51 7.68 -14.57
CA VAL A 194 -19.84 7.86 -15.99
C VAL A 194 -19.03 9.05 -16.49
N ASN A 195 -18.36 8.89 -17.64
CA ASN A 195 -17.47 9.88 -18.29
C ASN A 195 -16.13 10.14 -17.59
N THR A 196 -16.11 10.56 -16.32
CA THR A 196 -14.85 10.90 -15.61
C THR A 196 -14.55 9.86 -14.54
N ARG A 197 -13.39 9.22 -14.65
CA ARG A 197 -12.88 8.22 -13.69
C ARG A 197 -11.45 8.51 -13.22
N VAL A 198 -10.97 9.72 -13.49
CA VAL A 198 -9.62 10.17 -13.13
C VAL A 198 -9.77 11.52 -12.45
N MET A 199 -9.03 11.71 -11.35
CA MET A 199 -8.88 13.02 -10.70
C MET A 199 -7.39 13.31 -10.48
N THR A 200 -7.03 14.57 -10.53
CA THR A 200 -5.72 15.06 -10.11
C THR A 200 -5.88 16.05 -8.96
N SER A 201 -4.90 16.14 -8.06
CA SER A 201 -4.86 17.26 -7.13
C SER A 201 -4.67 18.57 -7.90
N LEU A 202 -5.19 19.67 -7.36
CA LEU A 202 -4.95 21.00 -7.92
C LEU A 202 -3.55 21.46 -7.48
N ASN A 203 -2.78 22.01 -8.42
CA ASN A 203 -1.55 22.73 -8.10
C ASN A 203 -1.95 24.03 -7.43
N TYR A 204 -2.05 24.04 -6.09
CA TYR A 204 -2.12 25.29 -5.34
C TYR A 204 -0.69 25.82 -5.23
N ILE A 205 -0.31 26.60 -6.24
CA ILE A 205 0.77 27.60 -6.12
C ILE A 205 0.23 28.80 -5.33
#